data_AF-A0A972UW42-F1
#
_entry.id   AF-A0A972UW42-F1
#
_cell.length_a   1.000
_cell.length_b   1.000
_cell.length_c   1.000
_cell.angle_alpha   90.00
_cell.angle_beta   90.00
_cell.angle_gamma   90.00
#
_symmetry.space_group_name_H-M   'P 1'
#
loop_
_entity.id
_entity.type
_entity.pdbx_description
1 polymer ?
#
loop_
_entity_poly.entity_id
_entity_poly.type
_entity_poly.pdbx_seq_one_letter_code
_entity_poly.pdbx_strand_id
1 'polypeptide(L)' 'MLINNNKRNVFLFGADAVFDWNGPTTKELTKKLIKIGFKASNGKTITYHIAKTLNKLDYELNFETILSVIEELIVYYSYT' A
#
# COMPACT_ATOMS: atom_id res chain seq x y z
N MET A 1 -6.05 -1.39 57.41
CA MET A 1 -5.21 -0.91 56.29
C MET A 1 -5.33 -1.95 55.18
N LEU A 2 -6.14 -1.70 54.15
CA LEU A 2 -6.35 -2.63 53.02
C LEU A 2 -5.71 -2.00 51.78
N ILE A 3 -4.60 -2.58 51.32
CA ILE A 3 -3.91 -2.13 50.09
C ILE A 3 -4.56 -2.85 48.92
N ASN A 4 -5.42 -2.15 48.17
CA ASN A 4 -6.11 -2.71 47.02
C ASN A 4 -5.17 -2.70 45.81
N ASN A 5 -4.69 -3.89 45.40
CA ASN A 5 -3.67 -4.04 44.36
C ASN A 5 -4.31 -4.16 42.97
N ASN A 6 -5.03 -3.12 42.54
CA ASN A 6 -5.66 -3.05 41.21
C ASN A 6 -4.59 -2.96 40.12
N LYS A 7 -4.07 -4.11 39.68
CA LYS A 7 -3.17 -4.20 38.52
C LYS A 7 -3.92 -3.75 37.27
N ARG A 8 -3.67 -2.52 36.83
CA ARG A 8 -4.21 -1.94 35.61
C ARG A 8 -3.40 -2.48 34.43
N ASN A 9 -3.98 -3.36 33.63
CA ASN A 9 -3.36 -3.80 32.38
C ASN A 9 -3.45 -2.65 31.36
N VAL A 10 -2.31 -2.08 31.01
CA VAL A 10 -2.21 -1.01 29.99
C VAL A 10 -1.77 -1.67 28.69
N PHE A 11 -2.67 -1.70 27.71
CA PHE A 11 -2.36 -2.14 26.35
C PHE A 11 -1.90 -0.92 25.55
N LEU A 12 -0.60 -0.88 25.23
CA LEU A 12 -0.01 0.17 24.42
C LEU A 12 -0.16 -0.22 22.94
N PHE A 13 -1.21 0.28 22.28
CA PHE A 13 -1.36 0.22 20.83
C PHE A 13 -0.50 1.31 20.18
N GLY A 14 0.81 1.28 20.40
CA GLY A 14 1.75 2.18 19.72
C GLY A 14 1.71 1.96 18.20
N ALA A 15 2.12 2.96 17.42
CA ALA A 15 2.19 2.87 15.95
C ALA A 15 3.11 1.76 15.42
N ASP A 16 3.95 1.19 16.30
CA ASP A 16 4.85 0.06 16.04
C ASP A 16 4.44 -1.23 16.80
N ALA A 17 3.29 -1.21 17.50
CA ALA A 17 2.65 -2.41 18.01
C ALA A 17 1.95 -3.13 16.84
N VAL A 18 2.75 -3.56 15.88
CA VAL A 18 2.29 -4.38 14.76
C VAL A 18 1.85 -5.71 15.35
N PHE A 19 0.54 -5.92 15.44
CA PHE A 19 0.01 -7.27 15.57
C PHE A 19 0.60 -8.10 14.42
N ASP A 20 1.12 -9.30 14.69
CA ASP A 20 1.42 -10.27 13.64
C ASP A 20 0.11 -10.79 13.05
N TRP A 21 -0.60 -9.94 12.31
CA TRP A 21 -1.87 -10.28 11.66
C TRP A 21 -1.67 -11.10 10.38
N ASN A 22 -0.44 -11.58 10.14
CA ASN A 22 -0.01 -12.30 8.93
C ASN A 22 -0.49 -11.61 7.64
N GLY A 23 -0.42 -10.28 7.65
CA GLY A 23 -0.88 -9.45 6.55
C GLY A 23 -0.02 -9.59 5.30
N PRO A 24 -0.57 -9.28 4.12
CA PRO A 24 0.21 -9.28 2.90
C PRO A 24 1.35 -8.26 3.00
N THR A 25 2.55 -8.69 2.66
CA THR A 25 3.72 -7.82 2.63
C THR A 25 3.62 -6.80 1.49
N THR A 26 4.32 -5.66 1.60
CA THR A 26 4.44 -4.66 0.52
C THR A 26 4.83 -5.30 -0.81
N LYS A 27 5.74 -6.27 -0.78
CA LYS A 27 6.19 -7.02 -1.97
C LYS A 27 5.07 -7.86 -2.58
N GLU A 28 4.24 -8.51 -1.76
CA GLU A 28 3.09 -9.29 -2.23
C GLU A 28 2.00 -8.40 -2.79
N LEU A 29 1.70 -7.27 -2.12
CA LEU A 29 0.75 -6.28 -2.60
C LEU A 29 1.20 -5.70 -3.96
N THR A 30 2.47 -5.37 -4.08
CA THR A 30 3.06 -4.87 -5.33
C THR A 30 2.92 -5.89 -6.47
N LYS A 31 3.27 -7.15 -6.22
CA LYS A 31 3.11 -8.24 -7.20
C LYS A 31 1.64 -8.45 -7.59
N LYS A 32 0.72 -8.42 -6.63
CA LYS A 32 -0.72 -8.54 -6.89
C LYS A 32 -1.21 -7.37 -7.75
N LEU A 33 -0.86 -6.14 -7.39
CA LEU A 33 -1.27 -4.93 -8.11
C LEU A 33 -0.77 -4.94 -9.56
N ILE A 34 0.45 -5.39 -9.82
CA ILE A 34 1.00 -5.51 -11.18
C ILE A 34 0.27 -6.58 -11.99
N LYS A 35 -0.11 -7.70 -11.37
CA LYS A 35 -0.72 -8.85 -12.05
C LYS A 35 -2.21 -8.67 -12.33
N ILE A 36 -2.97 -8.19 -11.35
CA ILE A 36 -4.45 -8.15 -11.37
C ILE A 36 -5.02 -6.75 -11.15
N GLY A 37 -4.18 -5.71 -11.18
CA GLY A 37 -4.62 -4.34 -10.96
C GLY A 37 -5.46 -3.77 -12.10
N PHE A 38 -5.57 -2.45 -12.12
CA PHE A 38 -6.50 -1.72 -12.98
C PHE A 38 -6.28 -2.01 -14.47
N LYS A 39 -7.38 -2.27 -15.17
CA LYS A 39 -7.39 -2.46 -16.62
C LYS A 39 -7.91 -1.21 -17.31
N ALA A 40 -7.27 -0.84 -18.42
CA ALA A 40 -7.79 0.14 -19.35
C ALA A 40 -8.97 -0.44 -20.15
N SER A 41 -9.71 0.42 -20.83
CA SER A 41 -10.79 0.06 -21.76
C SER A 41 -10.36 -0.92 -22.85
N ASN A 42 -9.08 -0.92 -23.22
CA ASN A 42 -8.49 -1.85 -24.19
C ASN A 42 -8.07 -3.20 -23.59
N GLY A 43 -8.42 -3.48 -22.33
CA GLY A 43 -8.10 -4.72 -21.61
C GLY A 43 -6.66 -4.82 -21.10
N LYS A 44 -5.79 -3.84 -21.38
CA LYS A 44 -4.41 -3.83 -20.90
C LYS A 44 -4.35 -3.38 -19.44
N THR A 45 -3.47 -4.00 -18.66
CA THR A 45 -3.26 -3.66 -17.25
C THR A 45 -2.43 -2.38 -17.13
N ILE A 46 -3.07 -1.28 -16.74
CA ILE A 46 -2.44 0.05 -16.57
C ILE A 46 -1.34 -0.03 -15.50
N THR A 47 -1.59 -0.70 -14.38
CA THR A 47 -0.61 -0.85 -13.29
C THR A 47 0.67 -1.56 -13.74
N TYR A 48 0.56 -2.53 -14.65
CA TYR A 48 1.72 -3.18 -15.27
C TYR A 48 2.52 -2.19 -16.13
N HIS A 49 1.84 -1.36 -16.92
CA HIS A 49 2.51 -0.36 -17.75
C HIS A 49 3.22 0.71 -16.91
N ILE A 50 2.57 1.19 -15.85
CA ILE A 50 3.18 2.13 -14.89
C ILE A 50 4.42 1.50 -14.26
N ALA A 51 4.29 0.30 -13.67
CA ALA A 51 5.40 -0.40 -13.04
C ALA A 51 6.57 -0.63 -14.01
N LYS A 52 6.28 -1.03 -15.25
CA LYS A 52 7.29 -1.22 -16.29
C LYS A 52 8.01 0.07 -16.64
N THR A 53 7.31 1.21 -16.67
CA THR A 53 7.91 2.52 -16.95
C THR A 53 8.77 2.99 -15.79
N LEU A 54 8.27 2.92 -14.56
CA LEU A 54 9.02 3.30 -13.35
C LEU A 54 10.30 2.47 -13.18
N ASN A 55 10.23 1.17 -13.44
CA ASN A 55 11.39 0.28 -13.37
C ASN A 55 12.46 0.60 -14.43
N LYS A 56 12.08 1.19 -15.58
CA LYS A 56 13.06 1.68 -16.58
C LYS A 56 13.74 2.98 -16.15
N LEU A 57 13.13 3.73 -15.24
CA LEU A 57 13.64 4.98 -14.70
C LEU A 57 14.42 4.78 -13.38
N ASP A 58 14.67 3.52 -13.00
CA ASP A 58 15.41 3.13 -11.79
C ASP A 58 14.78 3.63 -10.47
N TYR A 59 13.44 3.74 -10.43
CA TYR A 59 12.71 4.06 -9.20
C TYR A 59 12.54 2.83 -8.33
N GLU A 60 12.60 3.02 -7.01
CA GLU A 60 12.19 2.00 -6.05
C GLU A 60 10.68 1.72 -6.19
N LEU A 61 10.37 0.50 -6.64
CA LEU A 61 9.00 0.10 -6.96
C LEU A 61 8.35 -0.60 -5.77
N ASN A 62 7.32 0.03 -5.23
CA ASN A 62 6.34 -0.59 -4.34
C ASN A 62 4.91 -0.28 -4.83
N PHE A 63 3.89 -0.76 -4.12
CA PHE A 63 2.51 -0.57 -4.56
C PHE A 63 2.06 0.89 -4.37
N GLU A 64 2.59 1.56 -3.35
CA GLU A 64 2.35 2.96 -3.05
C GLU A 64 2.82 3.85 -4.21
N THR A 65 4.03 3.66 -4.73
CA THR A 65 4.55 4.39 -5.90
C THR A 65 3.62 4.24 -7.11
N ILE A 66 3.10 3.03 -7.35
CA ILE A 66 2.17 2.78 -8.47
C ILE A 66 0.85 3.52 -8.26
N LEU A 67 0.32 3.53 -7.03
CA LEU A 67 -0.92 4.23 -6.71
C LEU A 67 -0.77 5.75 -6.83
N SER A 68 0.35 6.31 -6.36
CA SER A 68 0.63 7.75 -6.50
C SER A 68 0.61 8.21 -7.95
N VAL A 69 1.20 7.43 -8.87
CA VAL A 69 1.14 7.76 -10.30
C VAL A 69 -0.30 7.72 -10.84
N ILE A 70 -1.12 6.76 -10.39
CA ILE A 70 -2.53 6.71 -10.80
C ILE A 70 -3.29 7.94 -10.29
N GLU A 71 -3.07 8.34 -9.04
CA GLU A 71 -3.68 9.53 -8.46
C GLU A 71 -3.30 10.79 -9.26
N GLU A 72 -2.01 10.97 -9.59
CA GLU A 72 -1.55 12.08 -10.41
C GLU A 72 -2.20 12.08 -11.80
N LEU A 73 -2.32 10.91 -12.44
CA LEU A 73 -3.01 10.80 -13.73
C LEU A 73 -4.49 11.17 -13.62
N ILE A 74 -5.19 10.70 -12.59
CA ILE A 74 -6.60 11.06 -12.35
C ILE A 74 -6.74 12.57 -12.17
N VAL A 75 -5.88 13.18 -11.36
CA VAL A 75 -5.86 14.63 -11.14
C VAL A 75 -5.61 15.36 -12.46
N TYR A 76 -4.58 14.97 -13.20
CA TYR A 76 -4.22 15.59 -14.49
C TYR A 76 -5.39 15.58 -15.48
N TYR A 77 -6.06 14.44 -15.65
CA TYR A 77 -7.19 14.31 -16.56
C TYR A 77 -8.51 14.87 -16.01
N SER A 78 -8.61 15.21 -14.72
CA SER A 78 -9.80 15.88 -14.16
C SER A 78 -9.88 17.36 -14.53
N TYR A 79 -8.75 17.97 -14.89
CA TYR A 79 -8.66 19.36 -15.34
C TYR A 79 -8.71 19.51 -16.88
N THR A 80 -8.85 18.40 -17.61
CA THR A 80 -8.92 18.37 -19.09
C THR A 80 -10.33 18.01 -19.53
#